data_AF-A0A936INN2-F1
#
_entry.id   AF-A0A936INN2-F1
#
_cell.length_a   1.000
_cell.length_b   1.000
_cell.length_c   1.000
_cell.angle_alpha   90.00
_cell.angle_beta   90.00
_cell.angle_gamma   90.00
#
_symmetry.space_group_name_H-M   'P 1'
#
loop_
_entity.id
_entity.type
_entity.pdbx_description
1 polymer ?
#
loop_
_entity_poly.entity_id
_entity_poly.type
_entity_poly.pdbx_seq_one_letter_code
_entity_poly.pdbx_strand_id
1 'polypeptide(L)'
;MRNGHWNQDELIAWLYGVGPEDGHLDSCGECRAKAERLQSRMTEARMAEPDVHPAFLARQRRSVLDRIAGGAPSPARWLATAAVAAMLLMAVALQSPSPQPEALTASSADTELFEDVFNTVAWAEPEAVAPLYGLFERSGEVSR
;
A
#
# COMPACT_ATOMS: atom_id res chain seq x y z
N MET A 1 -10.20 45.89 -13.55
CA MET A 1 -9.77 45.93 -12.13
C MET A 1 -10.97 45.51 -11.30
N ARG A 2 -10.92 44.35 -10.63
CA ARG A 2 -11.98 43.96 -9.69
C ARG A 2 -11.92 44.96 -8.55
N ASN A 3 -13.00 45.71 -8.33
CA ASN A 3 -13.16 46.59 -7.18
C ASN A 3 -12.79 45.78 -5.94
N GLY A 4 -11.88 46.27 -5.09
CA GLY A 4 -11.20 45.53 -4.03
C GLY A 4 -12.11 45.08 -2.88
N HIS A 5 -13.13 44.28 -3.20
CA HIS A 5 -14.07 43.65 -2.29
C HIS A 5 -14.10 42.15 -2.62
N TRP A 6 -14.28 41.35 -1.58
CA TRP A 6 -14.59 39.95 -1.77
C TRP A 6 -15.90 39.75 -2.54
N ASN A 7 -15.85 38.80 -3.45
CA ASN A 7 -17.04 38.28 -4.09
C ASN A 7 -17.81 37.35 -3.14
N GLN A 8 -19.00 36.91 -3.56
CA GLN A 8 -19.86 36.09 -2.71
C GLN A 8 -19.23 34.73 -2.37
N ASP A 9 -18.52 34.11 -3.30
CA ASP A 9 -17.88 32.81 -3.08
C ASP A 9 -16.72 32.93 -2.08
N GLU A 10 -15.94 34.02 -2.15
CA GLU A 10 -14.87 34.33 -1.19
C GLU A 10 -15.43 34.56 0.23
N LEU A 11 -16.54 35.30 0.35
CA LEU A 11 -17.25 35.50 1.63
C LEU A 11 -17.79 34.18 2.19
N ILE A 12 -18.34 33.31 1.34
CA ILE A 12 -18.83 31.98 1.74
C ILE A 12 -17.65 31.10 2.17
N ALA A 13 -16.56 31.06 1.40
CA ALA A 13 -15.38 30.30 1.73
C ALA A 13 -14.80 30.73 3.08
N TRP A 14 -14.68 32.03 3.32
CA TRP A 14 -14.25 32.57 4.61
C TRP A 14 -15.19 32.13 5.75
N LEU A 15 -16.50 32.19 5.54
CA LEU A 15 -17.49 31.79 6.54
C LEU A 15 -17.38 30.30 6.93
N TYR A 16 -16.98 29.44 6.00
CA TYR A 16 -16.73 28.01 6.25
C TYR A 16 -15.29 27.70 6.70
N GLY A 17 -14.44 28.72 6.88
CA GLY A 17 -13.04 28.55 7.29
C GLY A 17 -12.13 27.97 6.20
N VAL A 18 -12.54 28.06 4.93
CA VAL A 18 -11.77 27.59 3.76
C VAL A 18 -11.35 28.73 2.82
N GLY A 19 -11.62 29.98 3.22
CA GLY A 19 -11.33 31.19 2.47
C GLY A 19 -9.96 31.81 2.80
N PRO A 20 -9.60 32.91 2.10
CA PRO A 20 -8.33 33.61 2.33
C PRO A 20 -8.27 34.24 3.74
N GLU A 21 -7.11 34.09 4.39
CA GLU A 21 -6.79 34.67 5.71
C GLU A 21 -6.00 35.99 5.56
N ASP A 22 -6.42 36.86 4.64
CA ASP A 22 -5.72 38.10 4.30
C ASP A 22 -6.09 39.30 5.19
N GLY A 23 -6.95 39.10 6.20
CA GLY A 23 -7.44 40.17 7.07
C GLY A 23 -8.32 41.21 6.35
N HIS A 24 -8.87 40.89 5.18
CA HIS A 24 -9.66 41.84 4.38
C HIS A 24 -10.84 42.44 5.15
N LEU A 25 -11.51 41.65 6.00
CA LEU A 25 -12.62 42.12 6.82
C LEU A 25 -12.21 43.14 7.89
N ASP A 26 -10.93 43.21 8.26
CA ASP A 26 -10.41 44.19 9.20
C ASP A 26 -10.26 45.58 8.56
N SER A 27 -9.97 45.60 7.25
CA SER A 27 -9.76 46.83 6.48
C SER A 27 -10.97 47.28 5.66
N CYS A 28 -11.90 46.38 5.31
CA CYS A 28 -13.04 46.68 4.46
C CYS A 28 -14.38 46.60 5.22
N GLY A 29 -14.94 47.76 5.59
CA GLY A 29 -16.22 47.85 6.29
C GLY A 29 -17.42 47.31 5.50
N GLU A 30 -17.43 47.42 4.17
CA GLU A 30 -18.51 46.88 3.33
C GLU A 30 -18.53 45.36 3.33
N CYS A 31 -17.35 44.73 3.20
CA CYS A 31 -17.25 43.27 3.24
C CYS A 31 -17.57 42.74 4.64
N ARG A 32 -17.18 43.44 5.70
CA ARG A 32 -17.59 43.13 7.07
C ARG A 32 -19.11 43.15 7.23
N ALA A 33 -19.77 44.22 6.78
CA ALA A 33 -21.23 44.32 6.85
C ALA A 33 -21.95 43.21 6.05
N LYS A 34 -21.39 42.80 4.89
CA LYS A 34 -21.91 41.65 4.12
C LYS A 34 -21.73 40.33 4.88
N ALA A 35 -20.56 40.11 5.48
CA ALA A 35 -20.26 38.93 6.27
C ALA A 35 -21.19 38.80 7.49
N GLU A 36 -21.41 39.90 8.22
CA GLU A 36 -22.33 39.95 9.36
C GLU A 36 -23.76 39.57 8.95
N ARG A 37 -24.29 40.13 7.85
CA ARG A 37 -25.61 39.77 7.34
C ARG A 37 -25.72 38.29 6.99
N LEU A 38 -24.66 37.71 6.42
CA LEU A 38 -24.62 36.30 6.07
C LEU A 38 -24.60 35.41 7.33
N GLN A 39 -23.83 35.80 8.35
CA GLN A 39 -23.81 35.13 9.65
C GLN A 39 -25.15 35.21 10.39
N SER A 40 -25.82 36.37 10.36
CA SER A 40 -27.16 36.52 10.96
C SER A 40 -28.15 35.56 10.30
N ARG A 41 -28.18 35.51 8.97
CA ARG A 41 -29.04 34.59 8.21
C ARG A 41 -28.75 33.12 8.53
N MET A 42 -27.48 32.74 8.67
CA MET A 42 -27.13 31.37 9.07
C MET A 42 -27.59 31.05 10.49
N THR A 43 -27.43 32.01 11.41
CA THR A 43 -27.88 31.86 12.80
C THR A 43 -29.39 31.67 12.86
N GLU A 44 -30.14 32.47 12.12
CA GLU A 44 -31.59 32.33 11.95
C GLU A 44 -31.96 30.97 11.35
N ALA A 45 -31.32 30.56 10.26
CA ALA A 45 -31.57 29.28 9.61
C ALA A 45 -31.22 28.07 10.51
N ARG A 46 -30.24 28.21 11.39
CA ARG A 46 -29.84 27.17 12.34
C ARG A 46 -30.79 27.06 13.54
N MET A 47 -31.37 28.18 13.96
CA MET A 47 -32.39 28.20 15.01
C MET A 47 -33.76 27.76 14.52
N ALA A 48 -34.03 27.86 13.21
CA ALA A 48 -35.20 27.27 12.62
C ALA A 48 -35.14 25.74 12.77
N GLU A 49 -36.08 25.18 13.53
CA GLU A 49 -36.20 23.73 13.66
C GLU A 49 -36.61 23.16 12.28
N PRO A 50 -35.78 22.30 11.67
CA PRO A 50 -36.10 21.76 10.37
C PRO A 50 -37.27 20.78 10.51
N ASP A 51 -38.32 20.98 9.73
CA ASP A 51 -39.48 20.08 9.67
C ASP A 51 -39.10 18.77 8.97
N VAL A 52 -38.45 17.88 9.73
CA VAL A 52 -37.99 16.58 9.25
C VAL A 52 -38.75 15.49 9.98
N HIS A 53 -39.40 14.62 9.21
CA HIS A 53 -40.16 13.51 9.77
C HIS A 53 -39.29 12.61 10.67
N PRO A 54 -39.71 12.30 11.92
CA PRO A 54 -38.88 11.53 12.88
C PRO A 54 -38.41 10.17 12.37
N ALA A 55 -39.24 9.49 11.58
CA ALA A 55 -38.87 8.21 10.96
C ALA A 55 -37.69 8.31 9.99
N PHE A 56 -37.52 9.46 9.31
CA PHE A 56 -36.37 9.69 8.43
C PHE A 56 -35.08 9.80 9.26
N LEU A 57 -35.10 10.60 10.33
CA LEU A 57 -33.96 10.77 11.23
C LEU A 57 -33.58 9.45 11.90
N ALA A 58 -34.55 8.64 12.31
CA ALA A 58 -34.30 7.32 12.88
C ALA A 58 -33.59 6.39 11.86
N ARG A 59 -34.01 6.40 10.59
CA ARG A 59 -33.33 5.64 9.52
C ARG A 59 -31.91 6.14 9.26
N GLN A 60 -31.74 7.46 9.16
CA GLN A 60 -30.44 8.07 8.94
C GLN A 60 -29.48 7.74 10.08
N ARG A 61 -29.94 7.85 11.33
CA ARG A 61 -29.15 7.51 12.52
C ARG A 61 -28.70 6.04 12.51
N ARG A 62 -29.59 5.10 12.20
CA ARG A 62 -29.21 3.68 12.07
C ARG A 62 -28.15 3.48 10.99
N SER A 63 -28.35 4.06 9.80
CA SER A 63 -27.38 3.95 8.71
C SER A 63 -26.00 4.50 9.08
N VAL A 64 -25.94 5.64 9.80
CA VAL A 64 -24.68 6.21 10.30
C VAL A 64 -24.03 5.29 11.33
N LEU A 65 -24.81 4.77 12.28
CA LEU A 65 -24.30 3.85 13.30
C LEU A 65 -23.81 2.54 12.70
N ASP A 66 -24.50 1.98 11.71
CA ASP A 66 -24.07 0.78 11.01
C ASP A 66 -22.73 1.01 10.30
N ARG A 67 -22.55 2.17 9.66
CA ARG A 67 -21.25 2.53 9.03
C ARG A 67 -20.13 2.67 10.05
N ILE A 68 -20.39 3.32 11.19
CA ILE A 68 -19.40 3.49 12.27
C ILE A 68 -19.06 2.15 12.92
N ALA A 69 -20.06 1.27 13.10
CA ALA A 69 -19.88 -0.06 13.66
C ALA A 69 -19.16 -1.05 12.71
N GLY A 70 -18.79 -0.62 11.49
CA GLY A 70 -18.12 -1.48 10.50
C GLY A 70 -19.08 -2.43 9.76
N GLY A 71 -20.35 -2.07 9.67
CA GLY A 71 -21.50 -2.86 9.21
C GLY A 71 -21.61 -3.06 7.69
N ALA A 72 -20.48 -3.30 7.02
CA ALA A 72 -20.48 -4.15 5.85
C ALA A 72 -19.40 -5.20 6.09
N PRO A 73 -19.72 -6.52 6.07
CA PRO A 73 -18.67 -7.53 6.11
C PRO A 73 -17.74 -7.27 4.93
N SER A 74 -16.55 -6.75 5.20
CA SER A 74 -15.60 -6.50 4.12
C SER A 74 -15.23 -7.86 3.53
N PRO A 75 -15.14 -7.99 2.20
CA PRO A 75 -14.65 -9.21 1.58
C PRO A 75 -13.24 -9.58 2.08
N ALA A 76 -12.50 -8.60 2.63
CA ALA A 76 -11.20 -8.80 3.26
C ALA A 76 -11.25 -9.74 4.49
N ARG A 77 -12.34 -9.77 5.27
CA ARG A 77 -12.47 -10.71 6.40
C ARG A 77 -12.56 -12.16 5.94
N TRP A 78 -13.25 -12.41 4.82
CA TRP A 78 -13.34 -13.74 4.21
C TRP A 78 -12.04 -14.17 3.53
N LEU A 79 -11.30 -13.21 2.95
CA LEU A 79 -9.97 -13.48 2.41
C LEU A 79 -8.97 -13.87 3.51
N ALA A 80 -9.02 -13.23 4.67
CA ALA A 80 -8.15 -13.56 5.79
C ALA A 80 -8.42 -14.98 6.33
N THR A 81 -9.68 -15.39 6.48
CA THR A 81 -10.01 -16.75 6.93
C THR A 81 -9.65 -17.80 5.88
N ALA A 82 -9.85 -17.51 4.59
CA ALA A 82 -9.43 -18.40 3.51
C ALA A 82 -7.90 -18.58 3.47
N ALA A 83 -7.12 -17.52 3.68
CA ALA A 83 -5.66 -17.59 3.71
C ALA A 83 -5.16 -18.47 4.86
N VAL A 84 -5.73 -18.33 6.06
CA VAL A 84 -5.37 -19.16 7.23
C VAL A 84 -5.71 -20.64 6.97
N ALA A 85 -6.88 -20.92 6.39
CA ALA A 85 -7.26 -22.29 6.02
C ALA A 85 -6.32 -22.89 4.97
N ALA A 86 -5.91 -22.12 3.97
CA ALA A 86 -4.95 -22.55 2.96
C ALA A 86 -3.56 -22.86 3.55
N MET A 87 -3.07 -22.03 4.47
CA MET A 87 -1.80 -22.27 5.16
C MET A 87 -1.84 -23.55 6.01
N LEU A 88 -2.94 -23.81 6.71
CA LEU A 88 -3.12 -25.04 7.48
C LEU A 88 -3.14 -26.28 6.58
N LEU A 89 -3.86 -26.23 5.46
CA LEU A 89 -3.88 -27.32 4.48
C LEU A 89 -2.49 -27.59 3.90
N MET A 90 -1.73 -26.54 3.59
CA MET A 90 -0.37 -26.66 3.08
C MET A 90 0.57 -27.27 4.12
N ALA A 91 0.46 -26.87 5.40
CA ALA A 91 1.24 -27.45 6.49
C ALA A 91 0.95 -28.95 6.67
N VAL A 92 -0.32 -29.36 6.58
CA VAL A 92 -0.73 -30.78 6.65
C VAL A 92 -0.20 -31.56 5.43
N ALA A 93 -0.30 -30.98 4.24
CA ALA A 93 0.22 -31.60 3.02
C ALA A 93 1.75 -31.83 3.11
N LEU A 94 2.49 -30.86 3.66
CA LEU A 94 3.95 -30.97 3.85
C LEU A 94 4.35 -31.97 4.94
N GLN A 95 3.48 -32.26 5.90
CA GLN A 95 3.71 -33.27 6.96
C GLN A 95 3.35 -34.69 6.51
N SER A 96 2.76 -34.83 5.32
CA SER A 96 2.46 -36.15 4.77
C SER A 96 3.78 -36.86 4.47
N PRO A 97 4.03 -38.05 5.04
CA PRO A 97 5.27 -38.77 4.80
C PRO A 97 5.39 -39.04 3.29
N SER A 98 6.45 -38.52 2.69
CA SER A 98 6.77 -38.81 1.30
C SER A 98 6.87 -40.34 1.16
N PRO A 99 6.19 -40.96 0.17
CA PRO A 99 6.40 -42.37 -0.10
C PRO A 99 7.89 -42.57 -0.32
N GLN A 100 8.50 -43.44 0.48
CA GLN A 100 9.93 -43.73 0.32
C GLN A 100 10.15 -44.12 -1.14
N PRO A 101 11.08 -43.47 -1.86
CA PRO A 101 11.43 -43.93 -3.18
C PRO A 101 11.83 -45.39 -3.03
N GLU A 102 11.15 -46.29 -3.74
CA GLU A 102 11.61 -47.67 -3.87
C GLU A 102 13.09 -47.59 -4.23
N ALA A 103 13.92 -48.30 -3.46
CA ALA A 103 15.35 -48.30 -3.69
C ALA A 103 15.58 -48.76 -5.14
N LEU A 104 15.83 -47.80 -6.03
CA LEU A 104 16.36 -48.07 -7.35
C LEU A 104 17.68 -48.76 -7.08
N THR A 105 17.70 -50.08 -7.25
CA THR A 105 18.95 -50.85 -7.28
C THR A 105 19.81 -50.14 -8.32
N ALA A 106 20.85 -49.45 -7.87
CA ALA A 106 21.77 -48.72 -8.73
C ALA A 106 22.16 -49.67 -9.85
N SER A 107 21.64 -49.39 -11.05
CA SER A 107 22.08 -50.10 -12.24
C SER A 107 23.56 -49.79 -12.36
N SER A 108 24.38 -50.80 -12.64
CA SER A 108 25.83 -50.61 -12.80
C SER A 108 26.15 -49.48 -13.80
N ALA A 109 25.24 -49.20 -14.73
CA ALA A 109 25.29 -48.10 -15.68
C ALA A 109 25.30 -46.69 -15.02
N ASP A 110 24.57 -46.48 -13.93
CA ASP A 110 24.55 -45.16 -13.25
C ASP A 110 25.87 -44.90 -12.52
N THR A 111 26.51 -45.97 -12.00
CA THR A 111 27.81 -45.85 -11.32
C THR A 111 28.90 -45.45 -12.31
N GLU A 112 28.87 -46.04 -13.51
CA GLU A 112 29.79 -45.71 -14.61
C GLU A 112 29.58 -44.26 -15.09
N LEU A 113 28.33 -43.82 -15.19
CA LEU A 113 28.00 -42.42 -15.52
C LEU A 113 28.50 -41.44 -14.44
N PHE A 114 28.36 -41.77 -13.15
CA PHE A 114 28.86 -40.93 -12.07
C PHE A 114 30.39 -40.85 -12.07
N GLU A 115 31.09 -41.95 -12.33
CA GLU A 115 32.55 -41.93 -12.49
C GLU A 115 32.99 -41.10 -13.69
N ASP A 116 32.29 -41.19 -14.82
CA ASP A 116 32.59 -40.41 -16.03
C ASP A 116 32.39 -38.90 -15.80
N VAL A 117 31.29 -38.50 -15.15
CA VAL A 117 31.04 -37.11 -14.76
C VAL A 117 32.10 -36.61 -13.78
N PHE A 118 32.47 -37.43 -12.79
CA PHE A 118 33.47 -37.04 -11.80
C PHE A 118 34.85 -36.87 -12.43
N ASN A 119 35.25 -37.76 -13.35
CA ASN A 119 36.48 -37.61 -14.11
C ASN A 119 36.44 -36.35 -14.99
N THR A 120 35.33 -36.09 -15.68
CA THR A 120 35.22 -34.91 -16.53
C THR A 120 35.36 -33.61 -15.72
N VAL A 121 34.79 -33.55 -14.52
CA VAL A 121 34.87 -32.37 -13.64
C VAL A 121 36.22 -32.24 -12.95
N ALA A 122 36.85 -33.36 -12.57
CA ALA A 122 38.12 -33.34 -11.84
C ALA A 122 39.32 -32.86 -12.69
N TRP A 123 39.26 -33.01 -14.01
CA TRP A 123 40.37 -32.67 -14.91
C TRP A 123 40.13 -31.42 -15.77
N ALA A 124 38.93 -30.83 -15.72
CA ALA A 124 38.64 -29.59 -16.44
C ALA A 124 39.18 -28.39 -15.65
N GLU A 125 40.50 -28.14 -15.75
CA GLU A 125 41.01 -26.81 -15.44
C GLU A 125 40.30 -25.82 -16.39
N PRO A 126 39.54 -24.83 -15.88
CA PRO A 126 38.77 -23.95 -16.75
C PRO A 126 39.75 -23.19 -17.66
N GLU A 127 39.50 -23.17 -18.98
CA GLU A 127 40.32 -22.40 -19.94
C GLU A 127 40.40 -20.92 -19.54
N ALA A 128 39.40 -20.42 -18.80
CA ALA A 128 39.36 -19.09 -18.23
C ALA A 128 40.47 -18.78 -17.20
N VAL A 129 41.17 -19.78 -16.67
CA VAL A 129 42.29 -19.61 -15.71
C VAL A 129 43.64 -19.44 -16.44
N ALA A 130 43.72 -19.77 -17.73
CA ALA A 130 44.95 -19.63 -18.53
C ALA A 130 45.61 -18.24 -18.50
N PRO A 131 44.87 -17.11 -18.51
CA PRO A 131 45.48 -15.77 -18.45
C PRO A 131 46.16 -15.45 -17.11
N LEU A 132 45.78 -16.12 -16.01
CA LEU A 132 46.35 -15.87 -14.68
C LEU A 132 47.81 -16.31 -14.60
N TYR A 133 48.20 -17.37 -15.30
CA TYR A 133 49.58 -17.84 -15.33
C TYR A 133 50.54 -16.81 -15.96
N GLY A 134 50.08 -16.08 -16.98
CA GLY A 134 50.87 -15.02 -17.63
C GLY A 134 51.14 -13.78 -16.76
N LEU A 135 50.39 -13.57 -15.67
CA LEU A 135 50.63 -12.46 -14.73
C LEU A 135 51.86 -12.69 -13.84
N PHE A 136 52.22 -13.95 -13.57
CA PHE A 136 53.31 -14.29 -12.64
C PHE A 136 54.67 -14.49 -13.32
N GLU A 137 54.70 -14.79 -14.62
CA GLU A 137 55.96 -14.88 -15.39
C GLU A 137 56.63 -13.49 -15.57
N ARG A 138 55.86 -12.40 -15.56
CA ARG A 138 56.39 -11.03 -15.77
C ARG A 138 57.08 -10.41 -14.55
N SER A 139 56.92 -11.00 -13.36
CA SER A 139 57.54 -10.52 -12.12
C SER A 139 58.97 -11.05 -11.87
N GLY A 140 59.48 -11.94 -12.74
CA GLY A 140 60.84 -12.49 -12.62
C GLY A 140 61.97 -11.64 -13.23
N GLU A 141 61.64 -10.66 -14.07
CA GLU A 141 62.62 -9.82 -14.79
C GLU A 141 62.50 -8.33 -14.41
N VAL A 142 62.84 -7.99 -13.16
CA VAL A 142 63.25 -6.62 -12.81
C VAL A 142 64.55 -6.66 -12.01
N SER A 143 65.64 -6.63 -12.79
CA SER A 143 66.93 -5.96 -12.61
C SER A 143 67.71 -6.02 -11.29
N ARG A 144 68.91 -6.61 -11.41
CA ARG A 144 70.16 -5.98 -10.95
C ARG A 144 70.46 -4.71 -11.74
#